data_AF-A0A7K8CTM9-F1
#
_entry.id   AF-A0A7K8CTM9-F1
#
_cell.length_a   1.000
_cell.length_b   1.000
_cell.length_c   1.000
_cell.angle_alpha   90.00
_cell.angle_beta   90.00
_cell.angle_gamma   90.00
#
_symmetry.space_group_name_H-M   'P 1'
#
loop_
_entity.id
_entity.type
_entity.pdbx_description
1 polymer ?
#
loop_
_entity_poly.entity_id
_entity_poly.type
_entity_poly.pdbx_seq_one_letter_code
_entity_poly.pdbx_strand_id
1 'polypeptide(L)'
;QLRQTMTKFCQEHLAPKAQEIDQENEFKGMRASISCDFWKKLGELGVLGITAPAEYGGSAMGYLDHVLVMEEISRASASVGLSYGAHSNLCINQLVRNGNEAQKQKYLPKLISGEHIGALAMSEPNAGSDVVSMKLKADKKGDYFVLNGNKFWITNGPDADVLIVYAKTDMNAVPASRGITAFIVERGMPGFRAAQKLDKLGMRGSNTCELIFEDCKIPAENVLGTLSKGVYVLMSGLDLERLVLSGGPLGLMQAVLDHAIPYLHVREAFGQKIGHFQLMQGKMADMYTRLMACRQYVYNVAKACDQGHFNAKDCAGVILYSAECATQVALDGIQCLGGNGYINDYPMGRFLRDAKLYEIGAGTSEVRRLIIGRAFNATFK
;
A
#
# COMPACT_ATOMS: atom_id res chain seq x y z
N GLN A 1 -6.10 15.31 -16.55
CA GLN A 1 -7.29 14.48 -16.81
C GLN A 1 -7.42 13.34 -15.79
N LEU A 2 -6.49 12.37 -15.72
CA LEU A 2 -6.56 11.23 -14.78
C LEU A 2 -6.90 11.63 -13.34
N ARG A 3 -6.15 12.59 -12.76
CA ARG A 3 -6.42 13.11 -11.42
C ARG A 3 -7.86 13.60 -11.26
N GLN A 4 -8.37 14.41 -12.19
CA GLN A 4 -9.73 14.96 -12.13
C GLN A 4 -10.79 13.85 -12.16
N THR A 5 -10.60 12.84 -13.03
CA THR A 5 -11.46 11.65 -13.09
C THR A 5 -11.48 10.94 -11.74
N MET A 6 -10.31 10.68 -11.15
CA MET A 6 -10.22 10.01 -9.86
C MET A 6 -10.78 10.85 -8.71
N THR A 7 -10.51 12.15 -8.67
CA THR A 7 -11.10 13.04 -7.67
C THR A 7 -12.63 12.97 -7.73
N LYS A 8 -13.22 13.11 -8.92
CA LYS A 8 -14.68 13.02 -9.09
C LYS A 8 -15.23 11.66 -8.65
N PHE A 9 -14.63 10.57 -9.16
CA PHE A 9 -15.05 9.21 -8.83
C PHE A 9 -14.96 8.93 -7.32
N CYS A 10 -13.86 9.31 -6.67
CA CYS A 10 -13.66 9.09 -5.25
C CYS A 10 -14.61 9.95 -4.40
N GLN A 11 -14.89 11.19 -4.80
CA GLN A 11 -15.87 12.05 -4.11
C GLN A 11 -17.29 11.48 -4.18
N GLU A 12 -17.69 10.90 -5.32
CA GLU A 12 -19.03 10.35 -5.51
C GLU A 12 -19.20 8.97 -4.87
N HIS A 13 -18.17 8.11 -4.92
CA HIS A 13 -18.33 6.68 -4.59
C HIS A 13 -17.63 6.22 -3.31
N LEU A 14 -16.64 6.95 -2.81
CA LEU A 14 -15.80 6.51 -1.68
C LEU A 14 -15.85 7.47 -0.49
N ALA A 15 -15.67 8.77 -0.70
CA ALA A 15 -15.61 9.77 0.37
C ALA A 15 -16.83 9.72 1.32
N PRO A 16 -18.08 9.57 0.86
CA PRO A 16 -19.25 9.48 1.74
C PRO A 16 -19.25 8.25 2.65
N LYS A 17 -18.53 7.18 2.27
CA LYS A 17 -18.48 5.91 3.00
C LYS A 17 -17.27 5.81 3.93
N ALA A 18 -16.30 6.72 3.81
CA ALA A 18 -15.02 6.61 4.48
C ALA A 18 -15.12 6.58 6.01
N GLN A 19 -16.13 7.25 6.60
CA GLN A 19 -16.34 7.24 8.05
C GLN A 19 -16.93 5.90 8.52
N GLU A 20 -17.94 5.39 7.82
CA GLU A 20 -18.55 4.07 8.10
C GLU A 20 -17.49 2.95 7.99
N ILE A 21 -16.67 2.97 6.93
CA ILE A 21 -15.60 1.99 6.72
C ILE A 21 -14.63 1.92 7.90
N ASP A 22 -14.25 3.07 8.46
CA ASP A 22 -13.33 3.14 9.60
C ASP A 22 -14.01 2.68 10.90
N GLN A 23 -15.24 3.12 11.15
CA GLN A 23 -16.01 2.78 12.35
C GLN A 23 -16.32 1.28 12.43
N GLU A 24 -16.81 0.70 11.34
CA GLU A 24 -17.16 -0.72 11.27
C GLU A 24 -15.93 -1.63 11.09
N ASN A 25 -14.76 -1.06 10.78
CA ASN A 25 -13.56 -1.82 10.37
C ASN A 25 -13.82 -2.78 9.21
N GLU A 26 -14.69 -2.37 8.29
CA GLU A 26 -15.10 -3.21 7.18
C GLU A 26 -15.41 -2.36 5.95
N PHE A 27 -14.89 -2.80 4.80
CA PHE A 27 -15.34 -2.26 3.52
C PHE A 27 -16.25 -3.27 2.82
N LYS A 28 -17.56 -3.16 3.06
CA LYS A 28 -18.61 -3.98 2.44
C LYS A 28 -18.61 -3.93 0.89
N GLY A 29 -17.90 -2.96 0.30
CA GLY A 29 -17.76 -2.77 -1.14
C GLY A 29 -16.50 -3.35 -1.78
N MET A 30 -15.65 -4.03 -1.03
CA MET A 30 -14.39 -4.57 -1.55
C MET A 30 -14.60 -5.78 -2.46
N ARG A 31 -15.53 -6.68 -2.12
CA ARG A 31 -15.97 -7.80 -2.97
C ARG A 31 -17.35 -7.51 -3.53
N ALA A 32 -17.62 -8.01 -4.74
CA ALA A 32 -18.93 -7.90 -5.37
C ALA A 32 -20.02 -8.47 -4.44
N SER A 33 -20.87 -7.59 -3.92
CA SER A 33 -22.15 -7.92 -3.31
C SER A 33 -23.25 -7.18 -4.08
N ILE A 34 -24.51 -7.56 -3.87
CA ILE A 34 -25.68 -7.04 -4.60
C ILE A 34 -25.76 -5.50 -4.58
N SER A 35 -25.10 -4.81 -3.64
CA SER A 35 -25.19 -3.34 -3.46
C SER A 35 -23.88 -2.55 -3.61
N CYS A 36 -22.72 -3.19 -3.84
CA CYS A 36 -21.45 -2.44 -3.96
C CYS A 36 -20.38 -3.21 -4.73
N ASP A 37 -19.89 -2.60 -5.83
CA ASP A 37 -18.89 -3.16 -6.75
C ASP A 37 -17.74 -2.18 -6.99
N PHE A 38 -17.16 -1.65 -5.90
CA PHE A 38 -16.14 -0.61 -5.99
C PHE A 38 -14.88 -1.11 -6.71
N TRP A 39 -14.49 -2.36 -6.46
CA TRP A 39 -13.30 -2.96 -7.07
C TRP A 39 -13.45 -3.11 -8.59
N LYS A 40 -14.56 -3.66 -9.10
CA LYS A 40 -14.75 -3.75 -10.56
C LYS A 40 -14.89 -2.38 -11.20
N LYS A 41 -15.51 -1.39 -10.53
CA LYS A 41 -15.51 -0.01 -11.04
C LYS A 41 -14.11 0.56 -11.20
N LEU A 42 -13.18 0.26 -10.29
CA LEU A 42 -11.77 0.62 -10.48
C LEU A 42 -11.13 -0.15 -11.66
N GLY A 43 -11.53 -1.40 -11.88
CA GLY A 43 -11.12 -2.19 -13.04
C GLY A 43 -11.63 -1.61 -14.36
N GLU A 44 -12.90 -1.22 -14.43
CA GLU A 44 -13.53 -0.55 -15.58
C GLU A 44 -12.88 0.82 -15.89
N LEU A 45 -12.44 1.54 -14.86
CA LEU A 45 -11.65 2.77 -15.02
C LEU A 45 -10.21 2.49 -15.47
N GLY A 46 -9.76 1.24 -15.49
CA GLY A 46 -8.42 0.82 -15.90
C GLY A 46 -7.34 1.06 -14.84
N VAL A 47 -7.71 1.45 -13.62
CA VAL A 47 -6.73 1.89 -12.61
C VAL A 47 -6.19 0.76 -11.73
N LEU A 48 -6.87 -0.39 -11.63
CA LEU A 48 -6.33 -1.56 -10.93
C LEU A 48 -5.06 -2.09 -11.63
N GLY A 49 -5.09 -2.19 -12.95
CA GLY A 49 -3.98 -2.57 -13.82
C GLY A 49 -3.20 -1.40 -14.40
N ILE A 50 -3.06 -0.29 -13.65
CA ILE A 50 -2.54 0.97 -14.22
C ILE A 50 -1.15 0.84 -14.84
N THR A 51 -0.24 0.11 -14.20
CA THR A 51 1.12 -0.17 -14.72
C THR A 51 1.23 -1.48 -15.50
N ALA A 52 0.13 -2.22 -15.68
CA ALA A 52 0.13 -3.50 -16.36
C ALA A 52 0.06 -3.30 -17.89
N PRO A 53 0.69 -4.18 -18.70
CA PRO A 53 0.63 -4.10 -20.15
C PRO A 53 -0.80 -4.24 -20.71
N ALA A 54 -1.06 -3.55 -21.81
CA ALA A 54 -2.37 -3.54 -22.47
C ALA A 54 -2.80 -4.93 -22.99
N GLU A 55 -1.86 -5.80 -23.34
CA GLU A 55 -2.14 -7.16 -23.81
C GLU A 55 -2.86 -8.04 -22.77
N TYR A 56 -2.73 -7.71 -21.47
CA TYR A 56 -3.45 -8.39 -20.38
C TYR A 56 -4.64 -7.56 -19.86
N GLY A 57 -5.01 -6.48 -20.56
CA GLY A 57 -6.10 -5.57 -20.18
C GLY A 57 -5.68 -4.37 -19.31
N GLY A 58 -4.38 -4.16 -19.10
CA GLY A 58 -3.86 -3.04 -18.30
C GLY A 58 -3.84 -1.70 -19.05
N SER A 59 -3.57 -0.61 -18.33
CA SER A 59 -3.52 0.74 -18.91
C SER A 59 -2.15 1.14 -19.49
N ALA A 60 -1.11 0.33 -19.23
CA ALA A 60 0.28 0.58 -19.66
C ALA A 60 0.80 2.00 -19.33
N MET A 61 0.37 2.56 -18.19
CA MET A 61 0.81 3.85 -17.68
C MET A 61 2.03 3.69 -16.76
N GLY A 62 2.60 4.83 -16.33
CA GLY A 62 3.76 4.87 -15.44
C GLY A 62 3.41 4.83 -13.95
N TYR A 63 4.44 4.74 -13.13
CA TYR A 63 4.40 4.89 -11.68
C TYR A 63 3.96 6.29 -11.25
N LEU A 64 4.19 7.35 -12.04
CA LEU A 64 3.62 8.66 -11.74
C LEU A 64 2.08 8.63 -11.72
N ASP A 65 1.48 8.01 -12.74
CA ASP A 65 0.03 7.85 -12.84
C ASP A 65 -0.50 6.94 -11.71
N HIS A 66 0.27 5.91 -11.36
CA HIS A 66 -0.04 5.04 -10.21
C HIS A 66 -0.06 5.82 -8.89
N VAL A 67 0.96 6.64 -8.64
CA VAL A 67 1.04 7.52 -7.45
C VAL A 67 -0.13 8.50 -7.43
N LEU A 68 -0.51 9.09 -8.57
CA LEU A 68 -1.66 9.99 -8.69
C LEU A 68 -2.97 9.30 -8.25
N VAL A 69 -3.21 8.07 -8.71
CA VAL A 69 -4.39 7.30 -8.30
C VAL A 69 -4.32 6.94 -6.81
N MET A 70 -3.17 6.49 -6.33
CA MET A 70 -2.97 6.16 -4.91
C MET A 70 -3.23 7.37 -4.00
N GLU A 71 -2.80 8.56 -4.42
CA GLU A 71 -3.04 9.83 -3.73
C GLU A 71 -4.52 10.18 -3.67
N GLU A 72 -5.24 10.14 -4.79
CA GLU A 72 -6.65 10.53 -4.83
C GLU A 72 -7.56 9.52 -4.09
N ILE A 73 -7.28 8.22 -4.17
CA ILE A 73 -8.03 7.22 -3.39
C ILE A 73 -7.76 7.44 -1.90
N SER A 74 -6.50 7.66 -1.51
CA SER A 74 -6.12 7.86 -0.10
C SER A 74 -6.63 9.17 0.49
N ARG A 75 -6.82 10.20 -0.34
CA ARG A 75 -7.50 11.45 0.02
C ARG A 75 -8.95 11.21 0.43
N ALA A 76 -9.65 10.29 -0.23
CA ALA A 76 -11.02 9.93 0.12
C ALA A 76 -11.09 8.92 1.29
N SER A 77 -10.29 7.85 1.25
CA SER A 77 -10.15 6.89 2.34
C SER A 77 -8.80 6.17 2.24
N ALA A 78 -7.92 6.42 3.22
CA ALA A 78 -6.57 5.86 3.23
C ALA A 78 -6.56 4.33 3.41
N SER A 79 -7.56 3.75 4.08
CA SER A 79 -7.69 2.29 4.20
C SER A 79 -8.01 1.62 2.86
N VAL A 80 -8.90 2.22 2.06
CA VAL A 80 -9.16 1.75 0.70
C VAL A 80 -7.95 2.02 -0.21
N GLY A 81 -7.25 3.13 -0.02
CA GLY A 81 -5.98 3.43 -0.69
C GLY A 81 -4.91 2.36 -0.41
N LEU A 82 -4.73 1.95 0.85
CA LEU A 82 -3.81 0.88 1.24
C LEU A 82 -4.17 -0.46 0.56
N SER A 83 -5.46 -0.80 0.57
CA SER A 83 -5.97 -2.02 -0.07
C SER A 83 -5.70 -1.99 -1.59
N TYR A 84 -5.92 -0.83 -2.23
CA TYR A 84 -5.62 -0.61 -3.64
C TYR A 84 -4.12 -0.75 -3.93
N GLY A 85 -3.26 -0.15 -3.10
CA GLY A 85 -1.81 -0.24 -3.24
C GLY A 85 -1.32 -1.69 -3.15
N ALA A 86 -1.84 -2.47 -2.20
CA ALA A 86 -1.51 -3.89 -2.05
C ALA A 86 -1.91 -4.71 -3.29
N HIS A 87 -3.07 -4.44 -3.88
CA HIS A 87 -3.53 -5.13 -5.07
C HIS A 87 -2.76 -4.71 -6.33
N SER A 88 -2.78 -3.41 -6.65
CA SER A 88 -2.26 -2.86 -7.91
C SER A 88 -0.73 -2.87 -8.01
N ASN A 89 -0.03 -2.68 -6.88
CA ASN A 89 1.44 -2.68 -6.87
C ASN A 89 2.01 -3.97 -6.28
N LEU A 90 1.66 -4.32 -5.04
CA LEU A 90 2.33 -5.45 -4.39
C LEU A 90 1.99 -6.79 -5.08
N CYS A 91 0.80 -6.93 -5.67
CA CYS A 91 0.40 -8.13 -6.40
C CYS A 91 0.56 -7.98 -7.92
N ILE A 92 -0.21 -7.11 -8.57
CA ILE A 92 -0.22 -6.98 -10.04
C ILE A 92 1.17 -6.60 -10.59
N ASN A 93 1.81 -5.55 -10.07
CA ASN A 93 3.11 -5.13 -10.59
C ASN A 93 4.19 -6.21 -10.41
N GLN A 94 4.15 -6.98 -9.31
CA GLN A 94 5.05 -8.12 -9.10
C GLN A 94 4.82 -9.26 -10.10
N LEU A 95 3.56 -9.57 -10.43
CA LEU A 95 3.23 -10.57 -11.46
C LEU A 95 3.69 -10.11 -12.84
N VAL A 96 3.49 -8.83 -13.19
CA VAL A 96 3.95 -8.27 -14.47
C VAL A 96 5.47 -8.40 -14.61
N ARG A 97 6.21 -8.08 -13.54
CA ARG A 97 7.68 -8.04 -13.55
C ARG A 97 8.35 -9.41 -13.52
N ASN A 98 7.76 -10.38 -12.82
CA ASN A 98 8.43 -11.64 -12.49
C ASN A 98 7.66 -12.88 -12.97
N GLY A 99 6.43 -12.73 -13.45
CA GLY A 99 5.63 -13.81 -14.00
C GLY A 99 6.15 -14.26 -15.35
N ASN A 100 6.05 -15.56 -15.64
CA ASN A 100 6.14 -16.04 -17.01
C ASN A 100 4.82 -15.79 -17.76
N GLU A 101 4.80 -16.02 -19.07
CA GLU A 101 3.62 -15.76 -19.90
C GLU A 101 2.37 -16.55 -19.46
N ALA A 102 2.52 -17.83 -19.11
CA ALA A 102 1.40 -18.63 -18.64
C ALA A 102 0.80 -18.09 -17.34
N GLN A 103 1.64 -17.65 -16.40
CA GLN A 103 1.21 -17.03 -15.15
C GLN A 103 0.50 -15.69 -15.43
N LYS A 104 1.09 -14.83 -16.27
CA LYS A 104 0.50 -13.53 -16.60
C LYS A 104 -0.89 -13.69 -17.24
N GLN A 105 -1.01 -14.57 -18.24
CA GLN A 105 -2.28 -14.87 -18.91
C GLN A 105 -3.33 -15.44 -17.95
N LYS A 106 -2.91 -16.30 -17.00
CA LYS A 106 -3.82 -16.89 -16.01
C LYS A 106 -4.33 -15.87 -14.99
N TYR A 107 -3.45 -15.00 -14.47
CA TYR A 107 -3.73 -14.21 -13.28
C TYR A 107 -4.08 -12.74 -13.55
N LEU A 108 -3.36 -12.09 -14.48
CA LEU A 108 -3.48 -10.64 -14.66
C LEU A 108 -4.87 -10.19 -15.11
N PRO A 109 -5.54 -10.82 -16.10
CA PRO A 109 -6.82 -10.31 -16.60
C PRO A 109 -7.88 -10.14 -15.50
N LYS A 110 -8.02 -11.14 -14.61
CA LYS A 110 -9.01 -11.10 -13.51
C LYS A 110 -8.63 -10.16 -12.38
N LEU A 111 -7.33 -10.00 -12.12
CA LEU A 111 -6.85 -9.00 -11.16
C LEU A 111 -7.12 -7.59 -11.71
N ILE A 112 -6.85 -7.36 -12.99
CA ILE A 112 -7.01 -6.06 -13.64
C ILE A 112 -8.48 -5.67 -13.79
N SER A 113 -9.36 -6.63 -14.12
CA SER A 113 -10.81 -6.38 -14.21
C SER A 113 -11.46 -6.13 -12.84
N GLY A 114 -10.76 -6.46 -11.74
CA GLY A 114 -11.29 -6.39 -10.38
C GLY A 114 -12.18 -7.57 -9.98
N GLU A 115 -12.26 -8.61 -10.82
CA GLU A 115 -12.90 -9.89 -10.45
C GLU A 115 -12.16 -10.60 -9.32
N HIS A 116 -10.83 -10.51 -9.30
CA HIS A 116 -9.97 -11.05 -8.26
C HIS A 116 -9.32 -9.93 -7.44
N ILE A 117 -9.14 -10.18 -6.14
CA ILE A 117 -8.35 -9.32 -5.27
C ILE A 117 -6.95 -9.93 -5.08
N GLY A 118 -5.95 -9.06 -4.96
CA GLY A 118 -4.54 -9.42 -4.89
C GLY A 118 -3.95 -9.04 -3.54
N ALA A 119 -3.02 -9.86 -3.05
CA ALA A 119 -2.20 -9.56 -1.87
C ALA A 119 -0.75 -10.03 -2.05
N LEU A 120 0.10 -9.62 -1.13
CA LEU A 120 1.47 -10.09 -1.01
C LEU A 120 1.79 -10.39 0.45
N ALA A 121 2.50 -11.49 0.70
CA ALA A 121 2.84 -11.98 2.02
C ALA A 121 4.33 -12.28 2.17
N MET A 122 5.03 -11.33 2.80
CA MET A 122 6.45 -11.46 3.15
C MET A 122 6.67 -11.57 4.67
N SER A 123 5.98 -10.74 5.46
CA SER A 123 6.19 -10.60 6.89
C SER A 123 5.63 -11.76 7.70
N GLU A 124 6.27 -12.04 8.84
CA GLU A 124 5.90 -13.08 9.81
C GLU A 124 5.92 -12.48 11.22
N PRO A 125 5.37 -13.16 12.24
CA PRO A 125 5.39 -12.65 13.62
C PRO A 125 6.78 -12.29 14.13
N ASN A 126 7.81 -13.00 13.66
CA ASN A 126 9.21 -12.79 14.04
C ASN A 126 10.09 -12.26 12.89
N ALA A 127 9.51 -11.88 11.75
CA ALA A 127 10.25 -11.36 10.59
C ALA A 127 9.49 -10.19 9.94
N GLY A 128 9.75 -8.97 10.42
CA GLY A 128 9.28 -7.71 9.85
C GLY A 128 10.41 -6.98 9.14
N SER A 129 11.10 -6.08 9.85
CA SER A 129 12.28 -5.37 9.33
C SER A 129 13.40 -6.31 8.88
N ASP A 130 13.60 -7.42 9.61
CA ASP A 130 14.48 -8.51 9.21
C ASP A 130 13.72 -9.56 8.39
N VAL A 131 13.19 -9.16 7.24
CA VAL A 131 12.34 -10.03 6.41
C VAL A 131 13.04 -11.31 5.94
N VAL A 132 14.38 -11.32 5.86
CA VAL A 132 15.17 -12.46 5.37
C VAL A 132 15.20 -13.64 6.36
N SER A 133 14.92 -13.39 7.64
CA SER A 133 14.84 -14.43 8.69
C SER A 133 13.49 -15.16 8.75
N MET A 134 12.60 -14.90 7.77
CA MET A 134 11.35 -15.65 7.57
C MET A 134 11.55 -17.17 7.65
N LYS A 135 10.56 -17.87 8.19
CA LYS A 135 10.60 -19.29 8.53
C LYS A 135 9.49 -20.12 7.89
N LEU A 136 8.53 -19.51 7.19
CA LEU A 136 7.55 -20.25 6.38
C LEU A 136 8.30 -21.21 5.46
N LYS A 137 8.13 -22.51 5.65
CA LYS A 137 8.90 -23.55 4.96
C LYS A 137 8.19 -23.95 3.68
N ALA A 138 8.93 -24.23 2.61
CA ALA A 138 8.42 -24.78 1.36
C ALA A 138 9.24 -26.01 0.95
N ASP A 139 8.76 -27.21 1.29
CA ASP A 139 9.43 -28.47 0.95
C ASP A 139 9.05 -28.94 -0.45
N LYS A 140 10.03 -29.14 -1.33
CA LYS A 140 9.77 -29.71 -2.66
C LYS A 140 9.40 -31.19 -2.56
N LYS A 141 8.30 -31.58 -3.20
CA LYS A 141 7.79 -32.95 -3.29
C LYS A 141 7.42 -33.24 -4.75
N GLY A 142 8.37 -33.73 -5.54
CA GLY A 142 8.15 -33.97 -6.97
C GLY A 142 7.86 -32.69 -7.75
N ASP A 143 6.65 -32.60 -8.30
CA ASP A 143 6.10 -31.51 -9.11
C ASP A 143 5.35 -30.44 -8.30
N TYR A 144 5.35 -30.52 -6.97
CA TYR A 144 4.77 -29.50 -6.08
C TYR A 144 5.67 -29.17 -4.90
N PHE A 145 5.29 -28.13 -4.15
CA PHE A 145 5.85 -27.72 -2.87
C PHE A 145 4.81 -27.85 -1.77
N VAL A 146 5.24 -28.18 -0.55
CA VAL A 146 4.39 -28.18 0.64
C VAL A 146 4.80 -27.03 1.53
N LEU A 147 3.89 -26.06 1.71
CA LEU A 147 4.08 -24.91 2.56
C LEU A 147 3.57 -25.18 3.97
N ASN A 148 4.39 -24.88 4.97
CA ASN A 148 4.07 -25.06 6.38
C ASN A 148 4.56 -23.88 7.23
N GLY A 149 3.65 -23.28 7.99
CA GLY A 149 3.90 -22.12 8.86
C GLY A 149 2.86 -21.01 8.65
N ASN A 150 3.25 -19.77 8.89
CA ASN A 150 2.36 -18.62 8.81
C ASN A 150 3.01 -17.38 8.20
N LYS A 151 2.16 -16.44 7.77
CA LYS A 151 2.51 -15.05 7.46
C LYS A 151 1.63 -14.11 8.28
N PHE A 152 2.11 -12.92 8.58
CA PHE A 152 1.41 -11.98 9.45
C PHE A 152 1.45 -10.57 8.89
N TRP A 153 0.46 -9.74 9.25
CA TRP A 153 0.27 -8.37 8.74
C TRP A 153 -0.12 -8.30 7.25
N ILE A 154 -0.87 -9.28 6.75
CA ILE A 154 -1.17 -9.35 5.31
C ILE A 154 -2.40 -8.53 4.96
N THR A 155 -2.17 -7.38 4.33
CA THR A 155 -3.21 -6.53 3.73
C THR A 155 -3.93 -7.27 2.61
N ASN A 156 -5.26 -7.12 2.56
CA ASN A 156 -6.18 -7.88 1.71
C ASN A 156 -6.16 -9.39 1.98
N GLY A 157 -5.44 -9.88 3.01
CA GLY A 157 -5.28 -11.32 3.27
C GLY A 157 -6.58 -12.12 3.27
N PRO A 158 -7.65 -11.71 3.99
CA PRO A 158 -8.88 -12.48 4.04
C PRO A 158 -9.76 -12.29 2.81
N ASP A 159 -9.42 -11.36 1.90
CA ASP A 159 -10.18 -11.03 0.68
C ASP A 159 -9.47 -11.40 -0.62
N ALA A 160 -8.16 -11.67 -0.59
CA ALA A 160 -7.37 -11.96 -1.78
C ALA A 160 -7.73 -13.33 -2.37
N ASP A 161 -7.92 -13.36 -3.69
CA ASP A 161 -8.09 -14.58 -4.48
C ASP A 161 -6.73 -15.10 -4.97
N VAL A 162 -5.76 -14.20 -5.15
CA VAL A 162 -4.39 -14.49 -5.56
C VAL A 162 -3.41 -13.78 -4.64
N LEU A 163 -2.41 -14.50 -4.12
CA LEU A 163 -1.43 -13.99 -3.18
C LEU A 163 -0.02 -14.34 -3.65
N ILE A 164 0.91 -13.39 -3.57
CA ILE A 164 2.35 -13.66 -3.74
C ILE A 164 2.94 -13.93 -2.36
N VAL A 165 3.41 -15.15 -2.11
CA VAL A 165 3.91 -15.59 -0.80
C VAL A 165 5.39 -15.94 -0.89
N TYR A 166 6.19 -15.43 0.03
CA TYR A 166 7.62 -15.76 0.14
C TYR A 166 7.85 -16.85 1.19
N ALA A 167 8.53 -17.93 0.80
CA ALA A 167 8.83 -19.04 1.70
C ALA A 167 10.28 -19.52 1.53
N LYS A 168 10.81 -20.19 2.56
CA LYS A 168 12.13 -20.80 2.56
C LYS A 168 12.08 -22.17 1.90
N THR A 169 12.70 -22.29 0.74
CA THR A 169 12.95 -23.58 0.06
C THR A 169 14.27 -24.22 0.50
N ASP A 170 15.17 -23.44 1.10
CA ASP A 170 16.37 -23.94 1.77
C ASP A 170 16.60 -23.17 3.07
N MET A 171 16.38 -23.84 4.21
CA MET A 171 16.54 -23.25 5.54
C MET A 171 18.01 -23.05 5.94
N ASN A 172 18.93 -23.77 5.28
CA ASN A 172 20.35 -23.82 5.62
C ASN A 172 21.22 -23.02 4.62
N ALA A 173 20.60 -22.33 3.66
CA ALA A 173 21.31 -21.57 2.65
C ALA A 173 22.26 -20.52 3.26
N VAL A 174 23.47 -20.40 2.68
CA VAL A 174 24.46 -19.37 3.06
C VAL A 174 24.79 -18.50 1.85
N PRO A 175 24.50 -17.18 1.87
CA PRO A 175 23.69 -16.46 2.88
C PRO A 175 22.22 -16.88 2.86
N ALA A 176 21.52 -16.71 3.99
CA ALA A 176 20.12 -17.12 4.19
C ALA A 176 19.13 -16.53 3.15
N SER A 177 19.48 -15.40 2.54
CA SER A 177 18.72 -14.79 1.44
C SER A 177 18.61 -15.69 0.21
N ARG A 178 19.57 -16.59 -0.03
CA ARG A 178 19.56 -17.54 -1.16
C ARG A 178 18.60 -18.72 -0.93
N GLY A 179 17.99 -18.82 0.23
CA GLY A 179 17.04 -19.88 0.55
C GLY A 179 15.58 -19.53 0.30
N ILE A 180 15.28 -18.35 -0.25
CA ILE A 180 13.91 -17.81 -0.36
C ILE A 180 13.38 -17.97 -1.79
N THR A 181 12.12 -18.37 -1.92
CA THR A 181 11.38 -18.48 -3.19
C THR A 181 10.03 -17.77 -3.06
N ALA A 182 9.57 -17.14 -4.14
CA ALA A 182 8.25 -16.54 -4.24
C ALA A 182 7.27 -17.53 -4.91
N PHE A 183 6.05 -17.61 -4.41
CA PHE A 183 5.00 -18.50 -4.88
C PHE A 183 3.71 -17.73 -5.12
N ILE A 184 2.95 -18.13 -6.13
CA ILE A 184 1.58 -17.68 -6.36
C ILE A 184 0.65 -18.68 -5.62
N VAL A 185 -0.09 -18.19 -4.64
CA VAL A 185 -1.05 -18.98 -3.86
C VAL A 185 -2.46 -18.50 -4.19
N GLU A 186 -3.37 -19.44 -4.42
CA GLU A 186 -4.77 -19.14 -4.73
C GLU A 186 -5.65 -19.44 -3.51
N ARG A 187 -6.71 -18.63 -3.34
CA ARG A 187 -7.77 -18.93 -2.37
C ARG A 187 -8.38 -20.30 -2.65
N GLY A 188 -8.58 -21.08 -1.59
CA GLY A 188 -9.21 -22.40 -1.66
C GLY A 188 -8.22 -23.54 -1.90
N MET A 189 -6.93 -23.26 -2.10
CA MET A 189 -5.90 -24.31 -2.07
C MET A 189 -5.95 -25.06 -0.73
N PRO A 190 -5.99 -26.41 -0.72
CA PRO A 190 -6.01 -27.19 0.51
C PRO A 190 -4.82 -26.83 1.41
N GLY A 191 -5.08 -26.70 2.71
CA GLY A 191 -4.07 -26.31 3.69
C GLY A 191 -3.80 -24.80 3.78
N PHE A 192 -4.38 -23.97 2.91
CA PHE A 192 -4.28 -22.51 3.01
C PHE A 192 -5.56 -21.92 3.63
N ARG A 193 -5.40 -21.08 4.66
CA ARG A 193 -6.50 -20.32 5.25
C ARG A 193 -6.05 -18.96 5.79
N ALA A 194 -6.97 -18.00 5.77
CA ALA A 194 -6.80 -16.71 6.44
C ALA A 194 -7.40 -16.77 7.86
N ALA A 195 -6.70 -16.18 8.82
CA ALA A 195 -7.20 -16.02 10.19
C ALA A 195 -8.13 -14.79 10.33
N GLN A 196 -8.58 -14.50 11.55
CA GLN A 196 -9.40 -13.34 11.84
C GLN A 196 -8.73 -12.01 11.46
N LYS A 197 -9.56 -11.02 11.11
CA LYS A 197 -9.12 -9.64 10.87
C LYS A 197 -8.52 -9.04 12.15
N LEU A 198 -7.51 -8.19 11.99
CA LEU A 198 -6.88 -7.46 13.09
C LEU A 198 -7.65 -6.18 13.44
N ASP A 199 -7.69 -5.85 14.73
CA ASP A 199 -8.22 -4.60 15.25
C ASP A 199 -7.09 -3.55 15.35
N LYS A 200 -6.99 -2.69 14.33
CA LYS A 200 -5.87 -1.74 14.17
C LYS A 200 -6.24 -0.33 14.64
N LEU A 201 -5.23 0.45 15.00
CA LEU A 201 -5.37 1.88 15.33
C LEU A 201 -6.01 2.67 14.18
N GLY A 202 -5.45 2.53 12.98
CA GLY A 202 -5.91 3.16 11.75
C GLY A 202 -5.88 2.18 10.58
N MET A 203 -6.20 2.68 9.39
CA MET A 203 -6.43 1.89 8.18
C MET A 203 -7.50 0.82 8.39
N ARG A 204 -8.51 1.15 9.21
CA ARG A 204 -9.65 0.29 9.48
C ARG A 204 -10.52 0.17 8.22
N GLY A 205 -11.00 -1.04 7.95
CA GLY A 205 -11.63 -1.40 6.67
C GLY A 205 -10.68 -1.81 5.55
N SER A 206 -9.36 -1.63 5.73
CA SER A 206 -8.36 -2.40 5.00
C SER A 206 -8.12 -3.69 5.76
N ASN A 207 -8.66 -4.79 5.27
CA ASN A 207 -8.59 -6.04 6.02
C ASN A 207 -7.14 -6.54 6.10
N THR A 208 -6.68 -6.83 7.31
CA THR A 208 -5.35 -7.37 7.58
C THR A 208 -5.50 -8.59 8.46
N CYS A 209 -4.82 -9.69 8.12
CA CYS A 209 -4.87 -10.91 8.92
C CYS A 209 -3.53 -11.66 8.92
N GLU A 210 -3.51 -12.74 9.69
CA GLU A 210 -2.55 -13.83 9.55
C GLU A 210 -2.99 -14.78 8.42
N LEU A 211 -2.02 -15.31 7.68
CA LEU A 211 -2.22 -16.42 6.75
C LEU A 211 -1.58 -17.67 7.33
N ILE A 212 -2.27 -18.79 7.24
CA ILE A 212 -1.86 -20.06 7.81
C ILE A 212 -1.75 -21.10 6.69
N PHE A 213 -0.64 -21.83 6.70
CA PHE A 213 -0.30 -22.88 5.75
C PHE A 213 -0.04 -24.17 6.53
N GLU A 214 -0.92 -25.15 6.36
CA GLU A 214 -0.90 -26.47 7.01
C GLU A 214 -0.89 -27.53 5.90
N ASP A 215 0.30 -28.07 5.60
CA ASP A 215 0.55 -28.97 4.47
C ASP A 215 -0.02 -28.46 3.14
N CYS A 216 0.10 -27.15 2.92
CA CYS A 216 -0.47 -26.49 1.76
C CYS A 216 0.30 -26.86 0.48
N LYS A 217 -0.37 -27.55 -0.45
CA LYS A 217 0.25 -28.02 -1.69
C LYS A 217 0.19 -26.94 -2.78
N ILE A 218 1.35 -26.48 -3.23
CA ILE A 218 1.52 -25.48 -4.27
C ILE A 218 2.21 -26.11 -5.48
N PRO A 219 1.60 -26.10 -6.68
CA PRO A 219 2.24 -26.64 -7.89
C PRO A 219 3.58 -25.95 -8.20
N ALA A 220 4.54 -26.67 -8.78
CA ALA A 220 5.85 -26.09 -9.10
C ALA A 220 5.77 -24.96 -10.14
N GLU A 221 4.78 -24.98 -11.03
CA GLU A 221 4.50 -23.91 -11.99
C GLU A 221 4.02 -22.61 -11.33
N ASN A 222 3.64 -22.66 -10.05
CA ASN A 222 3.28 -21.47 -9.26
C ASN A 222 4.51 -20.79 -8.62
N VAL A 223 5.72 -21.27 -8.85
CA VAL A 223 6.94 -20.51 -8.48
C VAL A 223 7.01 -19.24 -9.34
N LEU A 224 7.05 -18.08 -8.68
CA LEU A 224 7.19 -16.78 -9.32
C LEU A 224 8.67 -16.45 -9.50
N GLY A 225 9.11 -16.22 -10.74
CA GLY A 225 10.51 -16.07 -11.09
C GLY A 225 11.27 -17.40 -11.06
N THR A 226 12.33 -17.49 -10.27
CA THR A 226 13.20 -18.68 -10.22
C THR A 226 13.32 -19.22 -8.79
N LEU A 227 13.36 -20.54 -8.67
CA LEU A 227 13.61 -21.24 -7.40
C LEU A 227 14.85 -20.66 -6.70
N SER A 228 14.73 -20.39 -5.39
CA SER A 228 15.79 -19.84 -4.54
C SER A 228 16.29 -18.44 -4.96
N LYS A 229 15.55 -17.73 -5.82
CA LYS A 229 15.81 -16.34 -6.23
C LYS A 229 14.72 -15.38 -5.74
N GLY A 230 13.86 -15.80 -4.81
CA GLY A 230 12.76 -15.00 -4.28
C GLY A 230 13.21 -13.71 -3.57
N VAL A 231 14.42 -13.67 -3.00
CA VAL A 231 14.94 -12.41 -2.42
C VAL A 231 15.12 -11.30 -3.46
N TYR A 232 15.41 -11.64 -4.72
CA TYR A 232 15.54 -10.63 -5.79
C TYR A 232 14.18 -10.07 -6.19
N VAL A 233 13.17 -10.95 -6.29
CA VAL A 233 11.76 -10.57 -6.50
C VAL A 233 11.32 -9.61 -5.38
N LEU A 234 11.54 -10.02 -4.13
CA LEU A 234 11.22 -9.24 -2.93
C LEU A 234 11.86 -7.84 -2.94
N MET A 235 13.18 -7.79 -3.06
CA MET A 235 13.93 -6.53 -2.94
C MET A 235 13.65 -5.59 -4.10
N SER A 236 13.54 -6.10 -5.33
CA SER A 236 13.19 -5.26 -6.49
C SER A 236 11.76 -4.73 -6.43
N GLY A 237 10.86 -5.41 -5.70
CA GLY A 237 9.50 -4.94 -5.45
C GLY A 237 9.38 -3.89 -4.37
N LEU A 238 10.17 -4.01 -3.29
CA LEU A 238 10.12 -3.10 -2.14
C LEU A 238 10.40 -1.64 -2.52
N ASP A 239 11.26 -1.39 -3.50
CA ASP A 239 11.56 -0.03 -3.94
C ASP A 239 10.34 0.62 -4.62
N LEU A 240 9.64 -0.13 -5.48
CA LEU A 240 8.42 0.35 -6.14
C LEU A 240 7.22 0.43 -5.20
N GLU A 241 7.13 -0.51 -4.25
CA GLU A 241 6.20 -0.42 -3.13
C GLU A 241 6.35 0.92 -2.41
N ARG A 242 7.55 1.28 -1.98
CA ARG A 242 7.79 2.55 -1.27
C ARG A 242 7.42 3.76 -2.12
N LEU A 243 7.82 3.78 -3.39
CA LEU A 243 7.49 4.87 -4.29
C LEU A 243 5.97 5.04 -4.44
N VAL A 244 5.25 3.97 -4.81
CA VAL A 244 3.81 4.04 -5.06
C VAL A 244 3.03 4.33 -3.79
N LEU A 245 3.37 3.68 -2.67
CA LEU A 245 2.69 3.91 -1.38
C LEU A 245 2.93 5.31 -0.82
N SER A 246 3.92 6.07 -1.32
CA SER A 246 4.08 7.49 -0.99
C SER A 246 2.89 8.36 -1.41
N GLY A 247 2.06 7.89 -2.36
CA GLY A 247 0.78 8.52 -2.65
C GLY A 247 -0.17 8.55 -1.45
N GLY A 248 -0.10 7.55 -0.57
CA GLY A 248 -0.93 7.48 0.64
C GLY A 248 -0.75 8.67 1.59
N PRO A 249 0.47 8.95 2.07
CA PRO A 249 0.79 10.15 2.83
C PRO A 249 0.40 11.46 2.14
N LEU A 250 0.60 11.57 0.82
CA LEU A 250 0.18 12.76 0.05
C LEU A 250 -1.34 12.97 0.09
N GLY A 251 -2.10 11.89 -0.09
CA GLY A 251 -3.56 11.91 -0.06
C GLY A 251 -4.08 12.32 1.32
N LEU A 252 -3.49 11.77 2.39
CA LEU A 252 -3.82 12.12 3.77
C LEU A 252 -3.52 13.59 4.09
N MET A 253 -2.34 14.09 3.72
CA MET A 253 -2.00 15.52 3.89
C MET A 253 -2.99 16.41 3.14
N GLN A 254 -3.32 16.08 1.89
CA GLN A 254 -4.31 16.84 1.13
C GLN A 254 -5.69 16.82 1.81
N ALA A 255 -6.15 15.65 2.27
CA ALA A 255 -7.43 15.51 2.95
C ALA A 255 -7.50 16.34 4.24
N VAL A 256 -6.41 16.42 5.00
CA VAL A 256 -6.31 17.29 6.17
C VAL A 256 -6.47 18.76 5.78
N LEU A 257 -5.75 19.24 4.75
CA LEU A 257 -5.88 20.63 4.29
C LEU A 257 -7.29 20.93 3.77
N ASP A 258 -7.92 19.98 3.07
CA ASP A 258 -9.29 20.16 2.54
C ASP A 258 -10.33 20.41 3.63
N HIS A 259 -10.08 19.95 4.86
CA HIS A 259 -10.97 20.16 6.01
C HIS A 259 -10.52 21.34 6.86
N ALA A 260 -9.22 21.42 7.18
CA ALA A 260 -8.68 22.43 8.07
C ALA A 260 -8.79 23.85 7.47
N ILE A 261 -8.43 24.03 6.19
CA ILE A 261 -8.40 25.36 5.58
C ILE A 261 -9.81 25.99 5.52
N PRO A 262 -10.86 25.31 5.00
CA PRO A 262 -12.21 25.87 5.05
C PRO A 262 -12.71 26.11 6.47
N TYR A 263 -12.45 25.18 7.40
CA TYR A 263 -12.87 25.33 8.80
C TYR A 263 -12.28 26.59 9.45
N LEU A 264 -10.99 26.87 9.23
CA LEU A 264 -10.30 28.07 9.71
C LEU A 264 -10.94 29.37 9.18
N HIS A 265 -11.62 29.33 8.03
CA HIS A 265 -12.27 30.48 7.39
C HIS A 265 -13.78 30.58 7.66
N VAL A 266 -14.33 29.65 8.44
CA VAL A 266 -15.74 29.63 8.87
C VAL A 266 -15.86 29.80 10.38
N ARG A 267 -15.01 29.14 11.17
CA ARG A 267 -15.04 29.23 12.62
C ARG A 267 -14.50 30.58 13.09
N GLU A 268 -15.25 31.25 13.96
CA GLU A 268 -14.85 32.51 14.56
C GLU A 268 -14.51 32.36 16.05
N ALA A 269 -13.53 33.14 16.51
CA ALA A 269 -13.19 33.34 17.92
C ALA A 269 -12.63 34.74 18.10
N PHE A 270 -12.84 35.36 19.26
CA PHE A 270 -12.42 36.74 19.53
C PHE A 270 -12.84 37.75 18.43
N GLY A 271 -14.04 37.58 17.88
CA GLY A 271 -14.63 38.51 16.89
C GLY A 271 -14.07 38.42 15.47
N GLN A 272 -13.28 37.40 15.13
CA GLN A 272 -12.80 37.17 13.75
C GLN A 272 -12.65 35.68 13.43
N LYS A 273 -12.53 35.37 12.14
CA LYS A 273 -12.22 34.02 11.66
C LYS A 273 -10.89 33.55 12.23
N ILE A 274 -10.83 32.33 12.73
CA ILE A 274 -9.61 31.82 13.39
C ILE A 274 -8.41 31.76 12.44
N GLY A 275 -8.64 31.61 11.13
CA GLY A 275 -7.60 31.67 10.09
C GLY A 275 -6.92 33.03 9.94
N HIS A 276 -7.44 34.11 10.55
CA HIS A 276 -6.82 35.44 10.52
C HIS A 276 -5.79 35.64 11.65
N PHE A 277 -5.74 34.76 12.66
CA PHE A 277 -4.68 34.81 13.66
C PHE A 277 -3.36 34.32 13.08
N GLN A 278 -2.27 35.07 13.32
CA GLN A 278 -0.93 34.77 12.79
C GLN A 278 -0.46 33.34 13.13
N LEU A 279 -0.79 32.84 14.32
CA LEU A 279 -0.48 31.45 14.72
C LEU A 279 -1.17 30.42 13.81
N MET A 280 -2.41 30.67 13.39
CA MET A 280 -3.14 29.79 12.48
C MET A 280 -2.63 29.94 11.04
N GLN A 281 -2.25 31.16 10.62
CA GLN A 281 -1.59 31.38 9.33
C GLN A 281 -0.27 30.61 9.22
N GLY A 282 0.53 30.59 10.30
CA GLY A 282 1.73 29.78 10.40
C GLY A 282 1.45 28.28 10.21
N LYS A 283 0.42 27.75 10.89
CA LYS A 283 -0.01 26.35 10.69
C LYS A 283 -0.40 26.07 9.23
N MET A 284 -1.18 26.95 8.61
CA MET A 284 -1.56 26.80 7.20
C MET A 284 -0.32 26.77 6.29
N ALA A 285 0.64 27.68 6.52
CA ALA A 285 1.87 27.74 5.75
C ALA A 285 2.74 26.49 5.90
N ASP A 286 2.94 26.00 7.13
CA ASP A 286 3.75 24.81 7.41
C ASP A 286 3.10 23.54 6.83
N MET A 287 1.78 23.38 6.99
CA MET A 287 1.06 22.25 6.44
C MET A 287 1.11 22.24 4.90
N TYR A 288 0.87 23.39 4.29
CA TYR A 288 0.90 23.55 2.83
C TYR A 288 2.29 23.27 2.25
N THR A 289 3.34 23.88 2.82
CA THR A 289 4.70 23.72 2.31
C THR A 289 5.22 22.30 2.47
N ARG A 290 4.93 21.61 3.58
CA ARG A 290 5.24 20.18 3.75
C ARG A 290 4.57 19.32 2.68
N LEU A 291 3.27 19.52 2.44
CA LEU A 291 2.55 18.80 1.39
C LEU A 291 3.18 19.05 0.01
N MET A 292 3.42 20.32 -0.33
CA MET A 292 3.95 20.68 -1.64
C MET A 292 5.37 20.13 -1.85
N ALA A 293 6.24 20.22 -0.85
CA ALA A 293 7.59 19.66 -0.90
C ALA A 293 7.55 18.14 -1.11
N CYS A 294 6.74 17.43 -0.33
CA CYS A 294 6.57 15.98 -0.48
C CYS A 294 6.01 15.61 -1.86
N ARG A 295 4.99 16.34 -2.35
CA ARG A 295 4.35 16.06 -3.63
C ARG A 295 5.34 16.20 -4.79
N GLN A 296 6.11 17.29 -4.82
CA GLN A 296 7.12 17.47 -5.87
C GLN A 296 8.22 16.41 -5.78
N TYR A 297 8.67 16.06 -4.57
CA TYR A 297 9.71 15.06 -4.38
C TYR A 297 9.28 13.67 -4.89
N VAL A 298 8.12 13.18 -4.43
CA VAL A 298 7.56 11.89 -4.87
C VAL A 298 7.36 11.88 -6.39
N TYR A 299 6.81 12.95 -6.96
CA TYR A 299 6.42 12.98 -8.38
C TYR A 299 7.63 12.96 -9.30
N ASN A 300 8.68 13.69 -8.93
CA ASN A 300 9.89 13.73 -9.74
C ASN A 300 10.64 12.38 -9.68
N VAL A 301 10.66 11.70 -8.53
CA VAL A 301 11.22 10.35 -8.42
C VAL A 301 10.37 9.34 -9.22
N ALA A 302 9.04 9.45 -9.19
CA ALA A 302 8.16 8.58 -9.98
C ALA A 302 8.41 8.74 -11.48
N LYS A 303 8.51 9.98 -11.98
CA LYS A 303 8.88 10.27 -13.38
C LYS A 303 10.24 9.70 -13.75
N ALA A 304 11.22 9.79 -12.85
CA ALA A 304 12.54 9.24 -13.09
C ALA A 304 12.49 7.71 -13.21
N CYS A 305 11.71 7.04 -12.35
CA CYS A 305 11.47 5.59 -12.44
C CYS A 305 10.78 5.18 -13.74
N ASP A 306 9.81 5.98 -14.22
CA ASP A 306 9.15 5.75 -15.53
C ASP A 306 10.14 5.84 -16.70
N GLN A 307 11.21 6.62 -16.54
CA GLN A 307 12.32 6.73 -17.50
C GLN A 307 13.42 5.68 -17.28
N GLY A 308 13.19 4.67 -16.43
CA GLY A 308 14.13 3.60 -16.14
C GLY A 308 15.18 3.92 -15.07
N HIS A 309 15.12 5.10 -14.43
CA HIS A 309 16.04 5.49 -13.37
C HIS A 309 15.53 5.02 -12.01
N PHE A 310 15.77 3.74 -11.69
CA PHE A 310 15.42 3.15 -10.39
C PHE A 310 16.55 3.30 -9.38
N ASN A 311 16.21 3.74 -8.17
CA ASN A 311 17.18 3.89 -7.09
C ASN A 311 16.54 3.63 -5.72
N ALA A 312 17.03 2.60 -5.03
CA ALA A 312 16.54 2.19 -3.71
C ALA A 312 16.59 3.32 -2.67
N LYS A 313 17.61 4.18 -2.71
CA LYS A 313 17.75 5.29 -1.74
C LYS A 313 16.69 6.36 -1.98
N ASP A 314 16.37 6.65 -3.24
CA ASP A 314 15.41 7.70 -3.60
C ASP A 314 13.99 7.21 -3.34
N CYS A 315 13.67 5.94 -3.67
CA CYS A 315 12.39 5.31 -3.31
C CYS A 315 12.17 5.24 -1.79
N ALA A 316 13.21 4.92 -1.01
CA ALA A 316 13.13 4.96 0.46
C ALA A 316 13.01 6.39 1.00
N GLY A 317 13.70 7.35 0.37
CA GLY A 317 13.70 8.76 0.75
C GLY A 317 12.35 9.43 0.62
N VAL A 318 11.64 9.19 -0.50
CA VAL A 318 10.33 9.81 -0.74
C VAL A 318 9.30 9.38 0.31
N ILE A 319 9.20 8.07 0.60
CA ILE A 319 8.21 7.58 1.57
C ILE A 319 8.61 7.91 3.02
N LEU A 320 9.91 7.92 3.34
CA LEU A 320 10.40 8.35 4.64
C LEU A 320 9.92 9.78 4.94
N TYR A 321 10.21 10.69 4.02
CA TYR A 321 9.91 12.10 4.22
C TYR A 321 8.40 12.38 4.19
N SER A 322 7.67 11.77 3.24
CA SER A 322 6.24 11.98 3.14
C SER A 322 5.46 11.39 4.32
N ALA A 323 5.86 10.22 4.83
CA ALA A 323 5.19 9.58 5.95
C ALA A 323 5.30 10.42 7.24
N GLU A 324 6.50 10.88 7.58
CA GLU A 324 6.71 11.71 8.77
C GLU A 324 5.99 13.06 8.65
N CYS A 325 6.00 13.67 7.46
CA CYS A 325 5.23 14.89 7.21
C CYS A 325 3.72 14.66 7.36
N ALA A 326 3.18 13.54 6.87
CA ALA A 326 1.75 13.26 6.96
C ALA A 326 1.25 13.14 8.40
N THR A 327 2.02 12.48 9.29
CA THR A 327 1.67 12.40 10.71
C THR A 327 1.64 13.80 11.35
N GLN A 328 2.65 14.64 11.08
CA GLN A 328 2.71 15.99 11.64
C GLN A 328 1.59 16.89 11.10
N VAL A 329 1.32 16.84 9.80
CA VAL A 329 0.21 17.60 9.19
C VAL A 329 -1.13 17.14 9.75
N ALA A 330 -1.34 15.84 9.97
CA ALA A 330 -2.57 15.33 10.57
C ALA A 330 -2.74 15.79 12.04
N LEU A 331 -1.65 15.82 12.83
CA LEU A 331 -1.66 16.41 14.18
C LEU A 331 -2.05 17.89 14.15
N ASP A 332 -1.44 18.67 13.25
CA ASP A 332 -1.75 20.08 13.08
C ASP A 332 -3.21 20.29 12.65
N GLY A 333 -3.75 19.39 11.83
CA GLY A 333 -5.15 19.38 11.44
C GLY A 333 -6.11 19.25 12.63
N ILE A 334 -5.87 18.29 13.52
CA ILE A 334 -6.65 18.15 14.77
C ILE A 334 -6.57 19.44 15.58
N GLN A 335 -5.36 19.98 15.74
CA GLN A 335 -5.14 21.20 16.51
C GLN A 335 -5.89 22.41 15.95
N CYS A 336 -5.99 22.55 14.62
CA CYS A 336 -6.71 23.64 13.96
C CYS A 336 -8.23 23.59 14.23
N LEU A 337 -8.80 22.39 14.41
CA LEU A 337 -10.22 22.24 14.73
C LEU A 337 -10.52 22.32 16.24
N GLY A 338 -9.48 22.26 17.09
CA GLY A 338 -9.62 22.25 18.55
C GLY A 338 -10.43 21.05 19.03
N GLY A 339 -11.39 21.27 19.94
CA GLY A 339 -12.25 20.19 20.45
C GLY A 339 -13.00 19.42 19.37
N ASN A 340 -13.41 20.09 18.27
CA ASN A 340 -14.05 19.42 17.13
C ASN A 340 -13.09 18.47 16.39
N GLY A 341 -11.78 18.72 16.42
CA GLY A 341 -10.80 17.82 15.82
C GLY A 341 -10.59 16.53 16.60
N TYR A 342 -11.07 16.47 17.84
CA TYR A 342 -10.88 15.35 18.76
C TYR A 342 -12.09 14.40 18.87
N ILE A 343 -13.21 14.75 18.24
CA ILE A 343 -14.42 13.91 18.18
C ILE A 343 -14.51 13.19 16.84
N ASN A 344 -15.07 11.98 16.84
CA ASN A 344 -15.12 11.10 15.66
C ASN A 344 -16.15 11.54 14.60
N ASP A 345 -16.98 12.54 14.89
CA ASP A 345 -17.85 13.23 13.94
C ASP A 345 -17.05 13.98 12.87
N TYR A 346 -15.82 14.40 13.19
CA TYR A 346 -14.87 14.97 12.24
C TYR A 346 -13.78 13.95 11.87
N PRO A 347 -13.31 13.94 10.61
CA PRO A 347 -12.36 12.93 10.15
C PRO A 347 -10.91 13.16 10.62
N MET A 348 -10.62 14.24 11.36
CA MET A 348 -9.25 14.63 11.70
C MET A 348 -8.52 13.56 12.52
N GLY A 349 -9.20 12.97 13.50
CA GLY A 349 -8.66 11.85 14.28
C GLY A 349 -8.37 10.61 13.42
N ARG A 350 -9.20 10.33 12.41
CA ARG A 350 -8.97 9.24 11.45
C ARG A 350 -7.71 9.48 10.62
N PHE A 351 -7.52 10.70 10.10
CA PHE A 351 -6.34 11.03 9.30
C PHE A 351 -5.03 10.80 10.08
N LEU A 352 -4.99 11.14 11.37
CA LEU A 352 -3.82 10.87 12.22
C LEU A 352 -3.58 9.37 12.40
N ARG A 353 -4.62 8.62 12.76
CA ARG A 353 -4.52 7.16 12.96
C ARG A 353 -4.05 6.45 11.69
N ASP A 354 -4.55 6.88 10.53
CA ASP A 354 -4.16 6.35 9.23
C ASP A 354 -2.73 6.73 8.84
N ALA A 355 -2.34 8.01 9.03
CA ALA A 355 -1.01 8.50 8.68
C ALA A 355 0.11 7.71 9.38
N LYS A 356 -0.12 7.34 10.65
CA LYS A 356 0.91 6.66 11.44
C LYS A 356 1.34 5.32 10.85
N LEU A 357 0.48 4.63 10.08
CA LEU A 357 0.86 3.36 9.44
C LEU A 357 2.07 3.57 8.51
N TYR A 358 2.12 4.67 7.76
CA TYR A 358 3.14 4.85 6.72
C TYR A 358 4.56 5.08 7.27
N GLU A 359 4.73 5.28 8.57
CA GLU A 359 6.06 5.26 9.23
C GLU A 359 6.52 3.83 9.58
N ILE A 360 5.63 2.84 9.42
CA ILE A 360 5.83 1.44 9.84
C ILE A 360 5.76 0.48 8.64
N GLY A 361 4.67 0.55 7.86
CA GLY A 361 4.45 -0.26 6.65
C GLY A 361 5.47 0.05 5.54
N ALA A 362 5.66 -0.85 4.57
CA ALA A 362 6.69 -0.73 3.52
C ALA A 362 8.14 -0.57 4.04
N GLY A 363 8.38 -1.06 5.26
CA GLY A 363 9.60 -0.88 6.05
C GLY A 363 9.56 0.38 6.89
N THR A 364 9.98 0.28 8.15
CA THR A 364 9.91 1.40 9.09
C THR A 364 10.80 2.57 8.67
N SER A 365 10.55 3.75 9.23
CA SER A 365 11.40 4.93 9.01
C SER A 365 12.88 4.66 9.31
N GLU A 366 13.20 3.83 10.29
CA GLU A 366 14.57 3.42 10.63
C GLU A 366 15.19 2.57 9.51
N VAL A 367 14.45 1.59 8.98
CA VAL A 367 14.91 0.77 7.85
C VAL A 367 15.16 1.63 6.62
N ARG A 368 14.32 2.63 6.35
CA ARG A 368 14.50 3.58 5.25
C ARG A 368 15.77 4.42 5.43
N ARG A 369 16.01 4.94 6.65
CA ARG A 369 17.26 5.63 7.01
C ARG A 369 18.49 4.74 6.80
N LEU A 370 18.41 3.47 7.20
CA LEU A 370 19.49 2.48 6.98
C LEU A 370 19.78 2.28 5.49
N ILE A 371 18.75 2.18 4.64
CA ILE A 371 18.91 2.03 3.18
C ILE A 371 19.64 3.24 2.58
N ILE A 372 19.19 4.45 2.93
CA ILE A 372 19.79 5.70 2.44
C ILE A 372 21.24 5.82 2.90
N GLY A 373 21.51 5.59 4.19
CA GLY A 373 22.87 5.65 4.74
C GLY A 373 23.81 4.62 4.11
N ARG A 374 23.33 3.38 3.89
CA ARG A 374 24.12 2.34 3.21
C ARG A 374 24.40 2.68 1.75
N ALA A 375 23.48 3.34 1.05
CA ALA A 375 23.70 3.77 -0.33
C ALA A 375 24.82 4.83 -0.42
N PHE A 376 24.88 5.78 0.51
CA PHE A 376 26.02 6.70 0.60
C PHE A 376 27.32 5.95 0.90
N ASN A 377 27.33 5.04 1.89
CA ASN A 377 28.53 4.26 2.20
C ASN A 377 29.05 3.47 0.97
N ALA A 378 28.17 2.94 0.14
CA ALA A 378 28.56 2.21 -1.07
C ALA A 378 29.12 3.12 -2.18
N THR A 379 28.79 4.41 -2.18
CA THR A 379 29.30 5.38 -3.17
C THR A 379 30.77 5.74 -2.91
N PHE A 380 31.22 5.64 -1.66
CA PHE A 380 32.59 5.97 -1.24
C PHE A 380 33.46 4.73 -0.98
N LYS A 381 33.03 3.56 -1.45
CA LYS A 381 33.86 2.35 -1.55
C LYS A 381 34.36 2.23 -2.98
#